data_AF-A0A9W5TUW3-F1
#
_entry.id   AF-A0A9W5TUW3-F1
#
_cell.length_a   1.000
_cell.length_b   1.000
_cell.length_c   1.000
_cell.angle_alpha   90.00
_cell.angle_beta   90.00
_cell.angle_gamma   90.00
#
_symmetry.space_group_name_H-M   'P 1'
#
loop_
_entity.id
_entity.type
_entity.pdbx_description
1 polymer ?
#
loop_
_entity_poly.entity_id
_entity_poly.type
_entity_poly.pdbx_seq_one_letter_code
_entity_poly.pdbx_strand_id
1 'polypeptide(L)'
;MYETQQIWIKLCHPLFSHLSRLTEASKNLYNTTNFYIRQIYTSLQTNKPLHLLQQEVMDQLREYLPVMNENQRNAYHKRLKKQQEKATEERKEVKLILFEMPTKEKPFVSYIFLDALFKAMKQPDYKALPAHTAQGT
;
A
#
# COMPACT_ATOMS: atom_id res chain seq x y z
N MET A 1 0.72 -16.19 -26.51
CA MET A 1 -0.75 -16.02 -26.59
C MET A 1 -1.28 -16.33 -25.20
N TYR A 2 -1.99 -15.40 -24.55
CA TYR A 2 -2.55 -15.67 -23.21
C TYR A 2 -3.89 -16.39 -23.39
N GLU A 3 -4.03 -17.57 -22.80
CA GLU A 3 -5.32 -18.28 -22.73
C GLU A 3 -6.04 -17.85 -21.45
N THR A 4 -7.30 -17.43 -21.58
CA THR A 4 -8.14 -17.09 -20.43
C THR A 4 -9.05 -18.27 -20.14
N GLN A 5 -9.00 -18.77 -18.90
CA GLN A 5 -9.91 -19.81 -18.41
C GLN A 5 -10.89 -19.20 -17.41
N GLN A 6 -12.15 -19.64 -17.46
CA GLN A 6 -13.18 -19.25 -16.51
C GLN A 6 -13.64 -20.47 -15.73
N ILE A 7 -13.59 -20.39 -14.40
CA ILE A 7 -14.04 -21.45 -13.50
C ILE A 7 -15.23 -20.94 -12.70
N TRP A 8 -16.33 -21.70 -12.73
CA TRP A 8 -17.55 -21.39 -11.98
C TRP A 8 -17.56 -22.14 -10.66
N ILE A 9 -17.60 -21.43 -9.54
CA ILE A 9 -17.58 -22.02 -8.20
C ILE A 9 -19.00 -21.97 -7.62
N LYS A 10 -19.58 -23.14 -7.37
CA LYS A 10 -20.93 -23.26 -6.79
C LYS A 10 -20.94 -22.86 -5.31
N LEU A 11 -22.09 -22.41 -4.81
CA LEU A 11 -22.27 -22.00 -3.40
C LEU A 11 -21.89 -23.10 -2.39
N CYS A 12 -22.14 -24.36 -2.72
CA CYS A 12 -21.82 -25.51 -1.88
C CYS A 12 -20.33 -25.91 -1.91
N HIS A 13 -19.52 -25.28 -2.76
CA HIS A 13 -18.11 -25.62 -2.87
C HIS A 13 -17.34 -25.14 -1.62
N PRO A 14 -16.43 -25.94 -1.04
CA PRO A 14 -15.70 -25.56 0.18
C PRO A 14 -14.95 -24.23 0.08
N LEU A 15 -14.44 -23.90 -1.12
CA LEU A 15 -13.73 -22.64 -1.37
C LEU A 15 -14.65 -21.43 -1.55
N PHE A 16 -15.96 -21.62 -1.72
CA PHE A 16 -16.87 -20.52 -2.05
C PHE A 16 -16.83 -19.41 -0.99
N SER A 17 -17.00 -19.78 0.29
CA SER A 17 -16.99 -18.80 1.39
C SER A 17 -15.67 -18.04 1.48
N HIS A 18 -14.54 -18.75 1.32
CA HIS A 18 -13.22 -18.13 1.33
C HIS A 18 -13.06 -17.11 0.20
N LEU A 19 -13.37 -17.50 -1.03
CA LEU A 19 -13.23 -16.64 -2.21
C LEU A 19 -14.21 -15.48 -2.18
N SER A 20 -15.43 -15.69 -1.72
CA SER A 20 -16.43 -14.62 -1.53
C SER A 20 -15.88 -13.55 -0.56
N ARG A 21 -15.35 -13.96 0.59
CA ARG A 21 -14.71 -13.04 1.54
C ARG A 21 -13.52 -12.29 0.93
N LEU A 22 -12.69 -12.96 0.13
CA LEU A 22 -11.57 -12.31 -0.56
C LEU A 22 -12.06 -11.27 -1.58
N THR A 23 -13.09 -11.58 -2.35
CA THR A 23 -13.65 -10.64 -3.33
C THR A 23 -14.26 -9.41 -2.65
N GLU A 24 -14.92 -9.60 -1.51
CA GLU A 24 -15.46 -8.51 -0.70
C GLU A 24 -14.35 -7.61 -0.16
N ALA A 25 -13.35 -8.19 0.52
CA ALA A 25 -12.20 -7.45 1.03
C ALA A 25 -11.47 -6.70 -0.10
N SER A 26 -11.29 -7.33 -1.27
CA SER A 26 -10.66 -6.69 -2.42
C SER A 26 -11.44 -5.46 -2.90
N LYS A 27 -12.78 -5.57 -2.97
CA LYS A 27 -13.66 -4.47 -3.37
C LYS A 27 -13.64 -3.34 -2.34
N ASN A 28 -13.67 -3.67 -1.05
CA ASN A 28 -13.57 -2.69 0.04
C ASN A 28 -12.23 -1.96 0.00
N LEU A 29 -11.13 -2.68 -0.22
CA LEU A 29 -9.80 -2.10 -0.32
C LEU A 29 -9.69 -1.17 -1.55
N TYR A 30 -10.26 -1.56 -2.70
CA TYR A 30 -10.32 -0.71 -3.89
C TYR A 30 -11.06 0.61 -3.61
N ASN A 31 -12.24 0.52 -2.98
CA ASN A 31 -13.02 1.70 -2.59
C ASN A 31 -12.27 2.58 -1.57
N THR A 32 -11.63 1.95 -0.59
CA THR A 32 -10.81 2.63 0.42
C THR A 32 -9.64 3.35 -0.24
N THR A 33 -8.94 2.70 -1.17
CA THR A 33 -7.83 3.30 -1.93
C THR A 33 -8.30 4.55 -2.66
N ASN A 34 -9.39 4.46 -3.42
CA ASN A 34 -9.95 5.60 -4.15
C ASN A 34 -10.44 6.71 -3.22
N PHE A 35 -11.02 6.35 -2.07
CA PHE A 35 -11.42 7.29 -1.05
C PHE A 35 -10.21 8.09 -0.55
N TYR A 36 -9.12 7.43 -0.16
CA TYR A 36 -7.90 8.11 0.29
C TYR A 36 -7.31 9.01 -0.79
N ILE A 37 -7.16 8.51 -2.02
CA ILE A 37 -6.66 9.31 -3.16
C ILE A 37 -7.48 10.59 -3.31
N ARG A 38 -8.81 10.46 -3.28
CA ARG A 38 -9.72 11.60 -3.41
C ARG A 38 -9.63 12.56 -2.23
N GLN A 39 -9.66 12.06 -0.99
CA GLN A 39 -9.62 12.92 0.19
C GLN A 39 -8.31 13.70 0.26
N ILE A 40 -7.17 13.03 0.04
CA ILE A 40 -5.85 13.68 0.01
C ILE A 40 -5.83 14.76 -1.08
N TYR A 41 -6.17 14.40 -2.32
CA TYR A 41 -6.13 15.35 -3.43
C TYR A 41 -7.02 16.57 -3.16
N THR A 42 -8.28 16.34 -2.78
CA THR A 42 -9.24 17.43 -2.57
C THR A 42 -8.92 18.29 -1.34
N SER A 43 -8.33 17.71 -0.30
CA SER A 43 -7.85 18.46 0.88
C SER A 43 -6.73 19.45 0.53
N LEU A 44 -5.89 19.12 -0.45
CA LEU A 44 -4.76 19.95 -0.86
C LEU A 44 -5.17 21.01 -1.89
N GLN A 45 -6.20 20.73 -2.70
CA GLN A 45 -6.70 21.64 -3.73
C GLN A 45 -7.75 22.65 -3.24
N THR A 46 -8.35 22.43 -2.06
CA THR A 46 -9.34 23.36 -1.53
C THR A 46 -8.68 24.56 -0.84
N ASN A 47 -9.32 25.73 -0.98
CA ASN A 47 -9.01 26.93 -0.20
C ASN A 47 -10.00 27.14 0.97
N LYS A 48 -10.96 26.22 1.11
CA LYS A 48 -11.93 26.19 2.22
C LYS A 48 -11.38 25.37 3.38
N PRO A 49 -11.91 25.54 4.61
CA PRO A 49 -11.61 24.62 5.71
C PRO A 49 -11.91 23.18 5.32
N LEU A 50 -11.07 22.25 5.82
CA LEU A 50 -11.20 20.84 5.50
C LEU A 50 -12.49 20.27 6.07
N HIS A 51 -13.16 19.44 5.26
CA HIS A 51 -14.25 18.62 5.76
C HIS A 51 -13.72 17.59 6.76
N LEU A 52 -14.56 17.12 7.69
CA LEU A 52 -14.16 16.17 8.75
C LEU A 52 -13.40 14.95 8.21
N LEU A 53 -13.93 14.32 7.16
CA LEU A 53 -13.29 13.16 6.52
C LEU A 53 -11.96 13.49 5.82
N GLN A 54 -11.80 14.71 5.29
CA GLN A 54 -10.54 15.15 4.71
C GLN A 54 -9.51 15.34 5.81
N GLN A 55 -9.92 15.97 6.91
CA GLN A 55 -9.09 16.17 8.08
C GLN A 55 -8.65 14.83 8.68
N GLU A 56 -9.58 13.88 8.85
CA GLU A 56 -9.30 12.52 9.35
C GLU A 56 -8.23 11.81 8.52
N VAL A 57 -8.37 11.81 7.19
CA VAL A 57 -7.38 11.19 6.31
C VAL A 57 -6.03 11.89 6.42
N MET A 58 -6.01 13.22 6.49
CA MET A 58 -4.76 13.98 6.62
C MET A 58 -4.09 13.77 7.99
N ASP A 59 -4.87 13.58 9.06
CA ASP A 59 -4.37 13.21 10.39
C ASP A 59 -3.77 11.81 10.40
N GLN A 60 -4.44 10.84 9.76
CA GLN A 60 -3.90 9.48 9.58
C GLN A 60 -2.57 9.50 8.82
N LEU A 61 -2.46 10.32 7.76
CA LEU A 61 -1.19 10.47 7.05
C LEU A 61 -0.10 11.01 7.98
N ARG A 62 -0.39 12.04 8.79
CA ARG A 62 0.57 12.59 9.77
C ARG A 62 1.00 11.56 10.81
N GLU A 63 0.05 10.76 11.30
CA GLU A 63 0.29 9.73 12.31
C GLU A 63 1.17 8.60 11.78
N TYR A 64 0.88 8.08 10.58
CA TYR A 64 1.54 6.88 10.06
C TYR A 64 2.78 7.14 9.19
N LEU A 65 2.98 8.36 8.68
CA LEU A 65 4.16 8.70 7.87
C LEU A 65 5.49 8.41 8.59
N PRO A 66 5.68 8.73 9.89
CA PRO A 66 6.88 8.35 10.61
C PRO A 66 7.11 6.84 10.64
N VAL A 67 6.05 6.05 10.88
CA VAL A 67 6.09 4.58 10.92
C VAL A 67 6.47 4.00 9.55
N MET A 68 5.90 4.55 8.47
CA MET A 68 6.26 4.17 7.10
C MET A 68 7.75 4.41 6.83
N ASN A 69 8.27 5.57 7.23
CA ASN A 69 9.67 5.93 7.03
C ASN A 69 10.64 5.13 7.90
N GLU A 70 10.24 4.76 9.12
CA GLU A 70 11.00 3.83 9.94
C GLU A 70 11.12 2.44 9.29
N ASN A 71 10.02 1.93 8.72
CA ASN A 71 10.04 0.69 7.96
C ASN A 71 10.97 0.76 6.74
N GLN A 72 11.00 1.89 6.04
CA GLN A 72 11.92 2.12 4.92
C GLN A 72 13.39 2.11 5.35
N ARG A 73 13.72 2.73 6.49
CA ARG A 73 15.07 2.71 7.08
C ARG A 73 15.46 1.29 7.46
N ASN A 74 14.57 0.55 8.11
CA ASN A 74 14.80 -0.85 8.50
C ASN A 74 15.07 -1.74 7.27
N ALA A 75 14.26 -1.60 6.21
CA ALA A 75 14.46 -2.31 4.95
C ALA A 75 15.76 -1.89 4.24
N TYR A 76 16.13 -0.61 4.31
CA TYR A 76 17.39 -0.10 3.80
C TYR A 76 18.60 -0.71 4.52
N HIS A 77 18.63 -0.68 5.86
CA HIS A 77 19.73 -1.27 6.63
C HIS A 77 19.89 -2.77 6.36
N LYS A 78 18.78 -3.51 6.22
CA LYS A 78 18.82 -4.94 5.83
C LYS A 78 19.44 -5.13 4.44
N ARG A 79 19.08 -4.30 3.46
CA ARG A 79 19.65 -4.35 2.11
C ARG A 79 21.13 -3.97 2.10
N LEU A 80 21.53 -2.96 2.87
CA LEU A 80 22.91 -2.52 2.99
C LEU A 80 23.81 -3.63 3.55
N LYS A 81 23.39 -4.28 4.65
CA LYS A 81 24.11 -5.43 5.23
C LYS A 81 24.32 -6.55 4.20
N LYS A 82 23.25 -6.92 3.47
CA LYS A 82 23.33 -7.93 2.40
C LYS A 82 24.27 -7.55 1.25
N GLN A 83 24.46 -6.27 0.96
CA GLN A 83 25.42 -5.83 -0.07
C GLN A 83 26.85 -5.82 0.47
N GLN A 84 27.06 -5.50 1.76
CA GLN A 84 28.38 -5.55 2.40
C GLN A 84 28.96 -6.98 2.42
N GLU A 85 28.10 -8.00 2.51
CA GLU A 85 28.47 -9.42 2.43
C GLU A 85 28.96 -9.86 1.04
N LYS A 86 28.67 -9.10 -0.02
CA LYS A 86 29.08 -9.42 -1.39
C LYS A 86 30.50 -8.94 -1.68
N ALA A 87 31.15 -9.62 -2.64
CA ALA A 87 32.43 -9.19 -3.20
C ALA A 87 32.34 -7.77 -3.77
N THR A 88 33.41 -6.98 -3.65
CA THR A 88 33.44 -5.54 -3.96
C THR A 88 32.94 -5.22 -5.38
N GLU A 89 33.23 -6.08 -6.35
CA GLU A 89 32.85 -5.91 -7.76
C GLU A 89 31.35 -6.10 -8.03
N GLU A 90 30.64 -6.85 -7.18
CA GLU A 90 29.21 -7.15 -7.33
C GLU A 90 28.30 -6.22 -6.51
N ARG A 91 28.89 -5.33 -5.70
CA ARG A 91 28.14 -4.44 -4.79
C ARG A 91 27.35 -3.42 -5.60
N LYS A 92 26.04 -3.39 -5.38
CA LYS A 92 25.16 -2.37 -5.95
C LYS A 92 24.95 -1.22 -4.96
N GLU A 93 24.88 -0.01 -5.49
CA GLU A 93 24.50 1.17 -4.71
C GLU A 93 23.07 0.97 -4.16
N VAL A 94 22.91 1.10 -2.83
CA VAL A 94 21.60 1.05 -2.18
C VAL A 94 21.21 2.47 -1.82
N LYS A 95 20.06 2.93 -2.31
CA LYS A 95 19.50 4.25 -1.99
C LYS A 95 18.38 4.13 -0.97
N LEU A 96 18.38 5.03 0.01
CA LEU A 96 17.27 5.20 0.95
C LEU A 96 16.25 6.15 0.32
N ILE A 97 15.03 5.67 0.10
CA ILE A 97 13.91 6.48 -0.40
C ILE A 97 12.87 6.54 0.70
N LEU A 98 12.67 7.75 1.23
CA LEU A 98 11.67 8.05 2.24
C LEU A 98 10.40 8.62 1.57
N PHE A 99 9.28 8.45 2.24
CA PHE A 99 8.02 9.06 1.88
C PHE A 99 7.95 10.48 2.43
N GLU A 100 7.34 11.35 1.65
CA GLU A 100 7.07 12.74 2.00
C GLU A 100 5.57 12.97 2.06
N MET A 101 5.14 13.98 2.82
CA MET A 101 3.74 14.38 2.88
C MET A 101 3.33 14.97 1.52
N PRO A 102 2.16 14.62 0.96
CA PRO A 102 1.67 15.23 -0.26
C PRO A 102 1.43 16.74 -0.06
N THR A 103 1.73 17.53 -1.09
CA THR A 103 1.66 19.00 -1.06
C THR A 103 0.70 19.51 -2.14
N LYS A 104 0.39 20.81 -2.13
CA LYS A 104 -0.46 21.41 -3.17
C LYS A 104 0.11 21.25 -4.58
N GLU A 105 1.44 21.30 -4.71
CA GLU A 105 2.18 21.12 -5.98
C GLU A 105 2.21 19.64 -6.42
N LYS A 106 2.31 18.72 -5.45
CA LYS A 106 2.34 17.27 -5.68
C LYS A 106 1.26 16.57 -4.85
N PRO A 107 -0.03 16.73 -5.23
CA PRO A 107 -1.15 16.23 -4.43
C PRO A 107 -1.42 14.74 -4.64
N PHE A 108 -0.86 14.16 -5.71
CA PHE A 108 -1.06 12.76 -6.05
C PHE A 108 -0.11 11.85 -5.25
N VAL A 109 -0.70 10.90 -4.53
CA VAL A 109 0.03 9.83 -3.86
C VAL A 109 0.18 8.61 -4.78
N SER A 110 1.31 7.93 -4.70
CA SER A 110 1.56 6.71 -5.47
C SER A 110 0.91 5.49 -4.82
N TYR A 111 0.70 4.42 -5.59
CA TYR A 111 0.25 3.14 -5.04
C TYR A 111 1.24 2.58 -4.01
N ILE A 112 2.54 2.81 -4.16
CA ILE A 112 3.57 2.40 -3.20
C ILE A 112 3.39 3.14 -1.87
N PHE A 113 3.04 4.43 -1.92
CA PHE A 113 2.73 5.21 -0.72
C PHE A 113 1.51 4.63 0.01
N LEU A 114 0.41 4.38 -0.72
CA LEU A 114 -0.82 3.83 -0.14
C LEU A 114 -0.63 2.40 0.39
N ASP A 115 0.13 1.58 -0.31
CA ASP A 115 0.51 0.23 0.15
C ASP A 115 1.26 0.28 1.48
N ALA A 116 2.26 1.16 1.60
CA ALA A 116 3.00 1.35 2.85
C ALA A 116 2.12 1.93 3.96
N LEU A 117 1.21 2.85 3.64
CA LEU A 117 0.24 3.43 4.56
C LEU A 117 -0.72 2.36 5.12
N PHE A 118 -1.33 1.56 4.25
CA PHE A 118 -2.28 0.50 4.62
C PHE A 118 -1.62 -0.61 5.45
N LYS A 119 -0.34 -0.94 5.18
CA LYS A 119 0.46 -1.82 6.04
C LYS A 119 0.66 -1.21 7.43
N ALA A 120 1.02 0.07 7.51
CA ALA A 120 1.31 0.75 8.77
C ALA A 120 0.05 0.84 9.67
N MET A 121 -1.10 1.24 9.11
CA MET A 121 -2.37 1.30 9.84
C MET A 121 -3.00 -0.08 10.10
N LYS A 122 -2.42 -1.16 9.59
CA LYS A 122 -2.96 -2.52 9.68
C LYS A 122 -4.40 -2.61 9.14
N GLN A 123 -4.65 -2.00 7.99
CA GLN A 123 -5.99 -1.90 7.39
C GLN A 123 -6.61 -3.32 7.26
N PRO A 124 -7.85 -3.53 7.73
CA PRO A 124 -8.43 -4.88 7.89
C PRO A 124 -8.60 -5.63 6.56
N ASP A 125 -9.11 -4.97 5.52
CA ASP A 125 -9.29 -5.58 4.20
C ASP A 125 -7.93 -5.91 3.55
N TYR A 126 -6.95 -5.03 3.69
CA TYR A 126 -5.58 -5.24 3.24
C TYR A 126 -4.95 -6.47 3.88
N LYS A 127 -5.13 -6.64 5.21
CA LYS A 127 -4.66 -7.82 5.93
C LYS A 127 -5.47 -9.09 5.65
N ALA A 128 -6.72 -8.94 5.23
CA ALA A 128 -7.59 -10.07 4.91
C ALA A 128 -7.20 -10.75 3.60
N LEU A 129 -6.49 -10.03 2.71
CA LEU A 129 -5.96 -10.57 1.47
C LEU A 129 -4.70 -11.42 1.72
N PRO A 130 -4.55 -12.56 1.03
CA PRO A 130 -3.35 -13.35 1.14
C PRO A 130 -2.15 -12.55 0.61
N ALA A 131 -1.07 -12.52 1.38
CA ALA A 131 0.20 -12.03 0.87
C ALA A 131 0.60 -12.92 -0.31
N HIS A 132 0.74 -12.35 -1.51
CA HIS A 132 1.23 -13.11 -2.66
C HIS A 132 2.60 -13.70 -2.33
N THR A 133 2.67 -15.02 -2.16
CA THR A 133 3.91 -15.79 -1.92
C THR A 133 4.61 -16.20 -3.22
N ALA A 134 4.14 -15.73 -4.39
CA ALA A 134 4.63 -16.16 -5.69
C ALA A 134 5.24 -14.99 -6.48
N GLN A 135 6.40 -14.51 -6.03
CA GLN A 135 7.41 -13.88 -6.90
C GLN A 135 8.78 -14.47 -6.56
N GLY A 136 8.86 -15.79 -6.66
CA GLY A 136 10.10 -16.54 -6.82
C GLY A 136 10.10 -17.09 -8.24
N THR A 137 10.62 -16.31 -9.17
CA THR A 137 11.08 -16.76 -10.49
C THR A 137 12.42 -16.11 -10.75
#